data_AF-A0A926W287-F1
#
_entry.id   AF-A0A926W287-F1
#
_cell.length_a   1.000
_cell.length_b   1.000
_cell.length_c   1.000
_cell.angle_alpha   90.00
_cell.angle_beta   90.00
_cell.angle_gamma   90.00
#
_symmetry.space_group_name_H-M   'P 1'
#
loop_
_entity.id
_entity.type
_entity.pdbx_description
1 polymer ?
#
loop_
_entity_poly.entity_id
_entity_poly.type
_entity_poly.pdbx_seq_one_letter_code
_entity_poly.pdbx_strand_id
1 'polypeptide(L)'
;MAIPASPLSLITAAHFKVLPAVRRCLSTWTLQAQKIPNLELRHQALASLETKKFHCEGGGLYSLLAKSHWYEAINFIVAYQTISDYLDNLCDRSTSLDPEDFRALHESLLHALMPDSPSTNYYRVRDDQEDGGYLKSLVSTCQASLRKIPNYSRIAPTLQQLASYYCDLQVHKHVRVEERVPRLKNWFSRYQDKLPDLSWYEFSASAGSTLGVFCLVSSAFDGDFSEDQTKQVERSYFPWVQGLHILLDYLIDQQEDRANGDLNFCFYYPNKDEMMGRFRHFLEQATQSVARLPHARFHKMINQALLGVYLSDHKVQEQPEIQLMAQNLIKLGGRPASFFYWSRLGISQLGASPKAVESYEHAGT
;
A
#
# COMPACT_ATOMS: atom_id res chain seq x y z
N MET A 1 22.74 12.73 3.70
CA MET A 1 22.00 13.26 2.54
C MET A 1 20.77 14.01 3.06
N ALA A 2 20.42 15.15 2.47
CA ALA A 2 19.26 15.92 2.91
C ALA A 2 17.96 15.26 2.41
N ILE A 3 16.94 15.22 3.27
CA ILE A 3 15.61 14.74 2.92
C ILE A 3 14.90 15.81 2.07
N PRO A 4 14.23 15.43 0.96
CA PRO A 4 13.55 16.40 0.09
C PRO A 4 12.57 17.31 0.83
N ALA A 5 12.58 18.59 0.48
CA ALA A 5 11.74 19.62 1.09
C ALA A 5 10.92 20.43 0.07
N SER A 6 11.01 20.08 -1.22
CA SER A 6 10.23 20.66 -2.32
C SER A 6 9.81 19.60 -3.34
N PRO A 7 8.72 19.81 -4.10
CA PRO A 7 8.23 18.82 -5.07
C PRO A 7 9.26 18.43 -6.11
N LEU A 8 10.02 19.39 -6.64
CA LEU A 8 11.10 19.13 -7.59
C LEU A 8 12.19 18.25 -6.98
N SER A 9 12.63 18.55 -5.75
CA SER A 9 13.65 17.72 -5.07
C SER A 9 13.15 16.29 -4.80
N LEU A 10 11.86 16.11 -4.53
CA LEU A 10 11.27 14.79 -4.31
C LEU A 10 11.21 14.00 -5.63
N ILE A 11 10.73 14.60 -6.73
CA ILE A 11 10.72 13.94 -8.04
C ILE A 11 12.13 13.59 -8.50
N THR A 12 13.10 14.50 -8.34
CA THR A 12 14.50 14.24 -8.71
C THR A 12 15.05 13.05 -7.92
N ALA A 13 14.84 13.02 -6.59
CA ALA A 13 15.26 11.90 -5.77
C ALA A 13 14.52 10.59 -6.15
N ALA A 14 13.23 10.67 -6.45
CA ALA A 14 12.45 9.54 -6.92
C ALA A 14 13.05 8.96 -8.21
N HIS A 15 13.19 9.79 -9.24
CA HIS A 15 13.57 9.38 -10.58
C HIS A 15 15.00 8.85 -10.68
N PHE A 16 15.97 9.58 -10.09
CA PHE A 16 17.39 9.25 -10.27
C PHE A 16 17.93 8.29 -9.22
N LYS A 17 17.20 8.04 -8.14
CA LYS A 17 17.70 7.21 -7.02
C LYS A 17 16.72 6.11 -6.60
N VAL A 18 15.49 6.46 -6.24
CA VAL A 18 14.55 5.49 -5.65
C VAL A 18 14.01 4.52 -6.71
N LEU A 19 13.41 5.02 -7.80
CA LEU A 19 12.75 4.19 -8.81
C LEU A 19 13.71 3.19 -9.49
N PRO A 20 14.95 3.56 -9.89
CA PRO A 20 15.89 2.59 -10.47
C PRO A 20 16.25 1.47 -9.49
N ALA A 21 16.40 1.79 -8.20
CA ALA A 21 16.71 0.80 -7.17
C ALA A 21 15.52 -0.12 -6.89
N VAL A 22 14.31 0.43 -6.74
CA VAL A 22 13.07 -0.34 -6.57
C VAL A 22 12.87 -1.30 -7.75
N ARG A 23 13.01 -0.82 -8.98
CA ARG A 23 12.84 -1.64 -10.19
C ARG A 23 13.85 -2.77 -10.26
N ARG A 24 15.10 -2.54 -9.85
CA ARG A 24 16.11 -3.60 -9.76
C ARG A 24 15.69 -4.69 -8.77
N CYS A 25 15.21 -4.32 -7.58
CA CYS A 25 14.71 -5.27 -6.59
C CYS A 25 13.50 -6.05 -7.13
N LEU A 26 12.55 -5.37 -7.77
CA LEU A 26 11.40 -6.01 -8.42
C LEU A 26 11.83 -7.00 -9.50
N SER A 27 12.77 -6.64 -10.38
CA SER A 27 13.30 -7.56 -11.39
C SER A 27 13.91 -8.82 -10.77
N THR A 28 14.61 -8.69 -9.63
CA THR A 28 15.10 -9.85 -8.89
C THR A 28 13.95 -10.73 -8.39
N TRP A 29 12.90 -10.14 -7.82
CA TRP A 29 11.72 -10.90 -7.37
C TRP A 29 10.96 -11.54 -8.53
N THR A 30 10.84 -10.88 -9.69
CA THR A 30 10.26 -11.47 -10.90
C THR A 30 11.02 -12.72 -11.34
N LEU A 31 12.36 -12.67 -11.35
CA LEU A 31 13.19 -13.84 -11.70
C LEU A 31 13.05 -14.98 -10.70
N GLN A 32 12.77 -14.69 -9.43
CA GLN A 32 12.48 -15.71 -8.42
C GLN A 32 11.06 -16.28 -8.58
N ALA A 33 10.06 -15.41 -8.81
CA ALA A 33 8.68 -15.81 -9.03
C ALA A 33 8.53 -16.73 -10.25
N GLN A 34 9.28 -16.50 -11.33
CA GLN A 34 9.31 -17.39 -12.51
C GLN A 34 9.71 -18.84 -12.18
N LYS A 35 10.44 -19.06 -11.09
CA LYS A 35 10.92 -20.38 -10.66
C LYS A 35 9.96 -21.08 -9.69
N ILE A 36 8.84 -20.45 -9.32
CA ILE A 36 7.81 -21.07 -8.47
C ILE A 36 7.28 -22.34 -9.19
N PRO A 37 7.35 -23.52 -8.54
CA PRO A 37 6.91 -24.78 -9.15
C PRO A 37 5.39 -24.86 -9.36
N ASN A 38 4.60 -24.45 -8.36
CA ASN A 38 3.15 -24.47 -8.45
C ASN A 38 2.66 -23.40 -9.46
N LEU A 39 1.86 -23.82 -10.45
CA LEU A 39 1.45 -22.95 -11.55
C LEU A 39 0.58 -21.77 -11.09
N GLU A 40 -0.33 -22.00 -10.16
CA GLU A 40 -1.24 -20.98 -9.63
C GLU A 40 -0.48 -19.97 -8.78
N LEU A 41 0.34 -20.43 -7.82
CA LEU A 41 1.18 -19.55 -7.01
C LEU A 41 2.13 -18.71 -7.88
N ARG A 42 2.70 -19.30 -8.93
CA ARG A 42 3.56 -18.59 -9.88
C ARG A 42 2.77 -17.52 -10.63
N HIS A 43 1.61 -17.88 -11.15
CA HIS A 43 0.76 -16.94 -11.89
C HIS A 43 0.40 -15.74 -11.01
N GLN A 44 -0.07 -15.98 -9.79
CA GLN A 44 -0.46 -14.90 -8.88
C GLN A 44 0.72 -14.02 -8.45
N ALA A 45 1.90 -14.60 -8.22
CA ALA A 45 3.11 -13.83 -7.89
C ALA A 45 3.60 -12.96 -9.05
N LEU A 46 3.55 -13.47 -10.29
CA LEU A 46 3.94 -12.70 -11.47
C LEU A 46 2.92 -11.60 -11.78
N ALA A 47 1.63 -11.93 -11.69
CA ALA A 47 0.55 -10.97 -11.90
C ALA A 47 0.61 -9.80 -10.91
N SER A 48 0.88 -10.06 -9.62
CA SER A 48 1.01 -8.99 -8.62
C SER A 48 2.23 -8.11 -8.90
N LEU A 49 3.39 -8.68 -9.24
CA LEU A 49 4.60 -7.92 -9.59
C LEU A 49 4.42 -7.03 -10.83
N GLU A 50 3.66 -7.48 -11.83
CA GLU A 50 3.41 -6.74 -13.06
C GLU A 50 2.43 -5.58 -12.83
N THR A 51 1.30 -5.88 -12.20
CA THR A 51 0.15 -4.96 -12.10
C THR A 51 0.26 -3.99 -10.92
N LYS A 52 0.92 -4.38 -9.82
CA LYS A 52 0.97 -3.61 -8.57
C LYS A 52 2.34 -2.95 -8.29
N LYS A 53 3.24 -2.90 -9.29
CA LYS A 53 4.58 -2.29 -9.17
C LYS A 53 4.59 -0.87 -8.58
N PHE A 54 3.54 -0.10 -8.81
CA PHE A 54 3.43 1.29 -8.35
C PHE A 54 3.37 1.40 -6.81
N HIS A 55 2.88 0.38 -6.11
CA HIS A 55 2.91 0.32 -4.64
C HIS A 55 4.35 0.35 -4.13
N CYS A 56 5.23 -0.46 -4.73
CA CYS A 56 6.65 -0.49 -4.41
C CYS A 56 7.36 0.83 -4.80
N GLU A 57 7.02 1.41 -5.96
CA GLU A 57 7.59 2.69 -6.41
C GLU A 57 7.22 3.85 -5.46
N GLY A 58 5.96 3.93 -5.04
CA GLY A 58 5.48 4.92 -4.08
C GLY A 58 6.01 4.70 -2.67
N GLY A 59 5.94 3.45 -2.18
CA GLY A 59 6.50 3.06 -0.89
C GLY A 59 8.00 3.34 -0.80
N GLY A 60 8.75 3.09 -1.88
CA GLY A 60 10.18 3.32 -1.95
C GLY A 60 10.61 4.75 -1.62
N LEU A 61 9.74 5.76 -1.77
CA LEU A 61 10.05 7.14 -1.39
C LEU A 61 10.40 7.28 0.09
N TYR A 62 9.82 6.45 0.96
CA TYR A 62 10.11 6.44 2.40
C TYR A 62 11.56 6.09 2.72
N SER A 63 12.24 5.35 1.83
CA SER A 63 13.67 5.04 1.99
C SER A 63 14.57 6.27 2.14
N LEU A 64 14.11 7.44 1.66
CA LEU A 64 14.83 8.70 1.80
C LEU A 64 14.96 9.13 3.27
N LEU A 65 14.06 8.69 4.16
CA LEU A 65 14.14 8.93 5.60
C LEU A 65 15.29 8.16 6.25
N ALA A 66 15.69 7.01 5.69
CA ALA A 66 16.77 6.16 6.20
C ALA A 66 18.18 6.69 5.88
N LYS A 67 18.30 7.86 5.22
CA LYS A 67 19.56 8.58 4.95
C LYS A 67 20.63 7.67 4.30
N SER A 68 21.67 7.28 5.04
CA SER A 68 22.75 6.39 4.56
C SER A 68 22.26 4.97 4.31
N HIS A 69 21.24 4.52 5.03
CA HIS A 69 20.63 3.18 4.96
C HIS A 69 19.44 3.09 3.98
N TRP A 70 19.34 4.04 3.05
CA TRP A 70 18.23 4.11 2.09
C TRP A 70 18.09 2.83 1.26
N TYR A 71 19.19 2.15 0.92
CA TYR A 71 19.11 0.93 0.11
C TYR A 71 18.58 -0.26 0.92
N GLU A 72 18.97 -0.38 2.20
CA GLU A 72 18.39 -1.34 3.14
C GLU A 72 16.88 -1.12 3.32
N ALA A 73 16.46 0.14 3.44
CA ALA A 73 15.05 0.49 3.51
C ALA A 73 14.30 0.12 2.22
N ILE A 74 14.89 0.34 1.03
CA ILE A 74 14.28 -0.13 -0.23
C ILE A 74 14.11 -1.65 -0.25
N ASN A 75 15.14 -2.41 0.16
CA ASN A 75 15.04 -3.88 0.18
C ASN A 75 13.91 -4.36 1.09
N PHE A 76 13.74 -3.73 2.26
CA PHE A 76 12.62 -4.01 3.15
C PHE A 76 11.28 -3.67 2.50
N ILE A 77 11.13 -2.43 2.01
CA ILE A 77 9.87 -1.90 1.47
C ILE A 77 9.40 -2.75 0.29
N VAL A 78 10.30 -3.05 -0.66
CA VAL A 78 9.96 -3.84 -1.85
C VAL A 78 9.58 -5.26 -1.45
N ALA A 79 10.31 -5.91 -0.55
CA ALA A 79 9.98 -7.26 -0.12
C ALA A 79 8.63 -7.30 0.63
N TYR A 80 8.41 -6.40 1.59
CA TYR A 80 7.19 -6.34 2.39
C TYR A 80 5.96 -6.03 1.53
N GLN A 81 6.08 -5.06 0.61
CA GLN A 81 4.99 -4.74 -0.31
C GLN A 81 4.74 -5.87 -1.32
N THR A 82 5.79 -6.54 -1.78
CA THR A 82 5.64 -7.72 -2.68
C THR A 82 4.90 -8.85 -1.98
N ILE A 83 5.13 -9.08 -0.68
CA ILE A 83 4.31 -10.02 0.12
C ILE A 83 2.86 -9.54 0.10
N SER A 84 2.61 -8.29 0.51
CA SER A 84 1.27 -7.70 0.60
C SER A 84 0.47 -7.88 -0.69
N ASP A 85 1.04 -7.50 -1.84
CA ASP A 85 0.38 -7.57 -3.15
C ASP A 85 0.16 -9.01 -3.63
N TYR A 86 1.11 -9.90 -3.35
CA TYR A 86 1.00 -11.32 -3.68
C TYR A 86 -0.10 -12.01 -2.85
N LEU A 87 -0.15 -11.75 -1.54
CA LEU A 87 -1.18 -12.33 -0.67
C LEU A 87 -2.58 -11.82 -1.01
N ASP A 88 -2.71 -10.53 -1.36
CA ASP A 88 -3.98 -9.95 -1.81
C ASP A 88 -4.49 -10.68 -3.07
N ASN A 89 -3.64 -10.91 -4.08
CA ASN A 89 -3.98 -11.72 -5.24
C ASN A 89 -4.41 -13.16 -4.87
N LEU A 90 -3.66 -13.81 -3.96
CA LEU A 90 -3.99 -15.16 -3.50
C LEU A 90 -5.33 -15.23 -2.75
N CYS A 91 -5.75 -14.14 -2.09
CA CYS A 91 -7.02 -14.10 -1.38
C CYS A 91 -8.18 -13.75 -2.31
N ASP A 92 -8.01 -12.77 -3.20
CA ASP A 92 -9.01 -12.36 -4.20
C ASP A 92 -9.37 -13.49 -5.17
N ARG A 93 -8.39 -14.32 -5.54
CA ARG A 93 -8.56 -15.41 -6.51
C ARG A 93 -8.76 -16.77 -5.85
N SER A 94 -8.89 -16.80 -4.52
CA SER A 94 -9.11 -18.04 -3.78
C SER A 94 -10.50 -18.61 -4.04
N THR A 95 -10.56 -19.91 -4.33
CA THR A 95 -11.81 -20.67 -4.41
C THR A 95 -12.30 -21.15 -3.05
N SER A 96 -11.42 -21.21 -2.03
CA SER A 96 -11.76 -21.72 -0.69
C SER A 96 -12.57 -20.73 0.13
N LEU A 97 -12.31 -19.42 -0.06
CA LEU A 97 -12.88 -18.32 0.75
C LEU A 97 -12.71 -18.54 2.26
N ASP A 98 -11.70 -19.32 2.66
CA ASP A 98 -11.48 -19.78 4.02
C ASP A 98 -10.68 -18.74 4.83
N PRO A 99 -11.26 -18.16 5.90
CA PRO A 99 -10.56 -17.19 6.74
C PRO A 99 -9.32 -17.77 7.44
N GLU A 100 -9.24 -19.08 7.69
CA GLU A 100 -8.07 -19.70 8.30
C GLU A 100 -6.88 -19.77 7.34
N ASP A 101 -7.14 -20.02 6.06
CA ASP A 101 -6.14 -19.92 5.00
C ASP A 101 -5.63 -18.49 4.82
N PHE A 102 -6.54 -17.52 4.76
CA PHE A 102 -6.16 -16.11 4.69
C PHE A 102 -5.33 -15.69 5.91
N ARG A 103 -5.68 -16.18 7.11
CA ARG A 103 -4.92 -15.90 8.33
C ARG A 103 -3.52 -16.54 8.28
N ALA A 104 -3.42 -17.78 7.80
CA ALA A 104 -2.16 -18.50 7.66
C ALA A 104 -1.20 -17.82 6.67
N LEU A 105 -1.73 -17.32 5.55
CA LEU A 105 -0.94 -16.52 4.61
C LEU A 105 -0.42 -15.23 5.26
N HIS A 106 -1.29 -14.47 5.91
CA HIS A 106 -0.98 -13.15 6.46
C HIS A 106 -0.06 -13.21 7.69
N GLU A 107 0.10 -14.36 8.31
CA GLU A 107 1.17 -14.63 9.28
C GLU A 107 2.55 -14.30 8.71
N SER A 108 2.77 -14.46 7.40
CA SER A 108 4.03 -14.09 6.75
C SER A 108 4.33 -12.59 6.83
N LEU A 109 3.33 -11.70 6.78
CA LEU A 109 3.53 -10.26 6.98
C LEU A 109 3.93 -9.95 8.43
N LEU A 110 3.30 -10.62 9.40
CA LEU A 110 3.69 -10.49 10.81
C LEU A 110 5.13 -10.99 11.02
N HIS A 111 5.48 -12.15 10.46
CA HIS A 111 6.82 -12.74 10.55
C HIS A 111 7.88 -11.90 9.83
N ALA A 112 7.53 -11.24 8.73
CA ALA A 112 8.40 -10.29 8.03
C ALA A 112 8.78 -9.08 8.90
N LEU A 113 7.93 -8.74 9.88
CA LEU A 113 8.18 -7.70 10.85
C LEU A 113 8.89 -8.19 12.10
N MET A 114 9.14 -9.49 12.27
CA MET A 114 9.75 -10.07 13.47
C MET A 114 11.10 -10.71 13.13
N PRO A 115 12.24 -10.05 13.40
CA PRO A 115 13.57 -10.50 13.01
C PRO A 115 13.91 -11.95 13.37
N ASP A 116 13.41 -12.44 14.50
CA ASP A 116 13.76 -13.76 15.05
C ASP A 116 12.62 -14.77 14.93
N SER A 117 11.57 -14.45 14.16
CA SER A 117 10.45 -15.34 13.95
C SER A 117 10.87 -16.61 13.19
N PRO A 118 10.41 -17.80 13.59
CA PRO A 118 10.69 -19.02 12.88
C PRO A 118 10.05 -19.02 11.48
N SER A 119 10.64 -19.79 10.57
CA SER A 119 10.03 -20.08 9.28
C SER A 119 8.92 -21.11 9.46
N THR A 120 7.70 -20.79 9.03
CA THR A 120 6.55 -21.70 9.03
C THR A 120 6.07 -21.97 7.60
N ASN A 121 5.19 -22.95 7.43
CA ASN A 121 4.47 -23.12 6.18
C ASN A 121 3.23 -22.21 6.19
N TYR A 122 3.28 -21.13 5.43
CA TYR A 122 2.18 -20.16 5.31
C TYR A 122 1.02 -20.67 4.45
N TYR A 123 1.25 -21.71 3.65
CA TYR A 123 0.24 -22.32 2.77
C TYR A 123 -0.44 -23.56 3.40
N ARG A 124 -0.25 -23.80 4.71
CA ARG A 124 -0.66 -25.04 5.39
C ARG A 124 -2.15 -25.37 5.36
N VAL A 125 -3.01 -24.42 4.97
CA VAL A 125 -4.49 -24.56 4.94
C VAL A 125 -5.01 -24.65 3.48
N ARG A 126 -4.13 -24.68 2.48
CA ARG A 126 -4.50 -24.79 1.06
C ARG A 126 -3.77 -25.94 0.37
N ASP A 127 -4.27 -26.33 -0.80
CA ASP A 127 -3.65 -27.38 -1.62
C ASP A 127 -2.37 -26.89 -2.32
N ASP A 128 -2.39 -25.64 -2.81
CA ASP A 128 -1.26 -25.02 -3.48
C ASP A 128 -0.20 -24.54 -2.49
N GLN A 129 0.83 -25.35 -2.20
CA GLN A 129 1.86 -25.05 -1.19
C GLN A 129 3.28 -24.87 -1.73
N GLU A 130 3.58 -25.46 -2.89
CA GLU A 130 4.94 -25.53 -3.43
C GLU A 130 5.34 -24.24 -4.16
N ASP A 131 5.75 -23.22 -3.40
CA ASP A 131 6.21 -21.92 -3.91
C ASP A 131 7.72 -21.85 -4.19
N GLY A 132 8.47 -22.95 -3.96
CA GLY A 132 9.92 -22.98 -4.12
C GLY A 132 10.69 -22.10 -3.12
N GLY A 133 10.07 -21.71 -2.00
CA GLY A 133 10.65 -20.84 -0.98
C GLY A 133 10.53 -19.34 -1.27
N TYR A 134 9.71 -18.93 -2.24
CA TYR A 134 9.53 -17.54 -2.65
C TYR A 134 9.07 -16.63 -1.50
N LEU A 135 7.95 -16.96 -0.86
CA LEU A 135 7.38 -16.20 0.25
C LEU A 135 8.32 -16.20 1.46
N LYS A 136 8.96 -17.33 1.76
CA LYS A 136 9.98 -17.42 2.82
C LYS A 136 11.18 -16.51 2.54
N SER A 137 11.59 -16.39 1.27
CA SER A 137 12.70 -15.53 0.86
C SER A 137 12.35 -14.05 1.04
N LEU A 138 11.14 -13.63 0.66
CA LEU A 138 10.63 -12.28 0.91
C LEU A 138 10.60 -11.93 2.41
N VAL A 139 10.07 -12.84 3.24
CA VAL A 139 10.05 -12.68 4.71
C VAL A 139 11.47 -12.53 5.24
N SER A 140 12.38 -13.40 4.81
CA SER A 140 13.78 -13.38 5.25
C SER A 140 14.50 -12.09 4.86
N THR A 141 14.20 -11.53 3.68
CA THR A 141 14.71 -10.21 3.26
C THR A 141 14.25 -9.10 4.20
N CYS A 142 12.97 -9.11 4.60
CA CYS A 142 12.45 -8.13 5.55
C CYS A 142 13.17 -8.24 6.90
N GLN A 143 13.24 -9.46 7.46
CA GLN A 143 13.93 -9.74 8.72
C GLN A 143 15.41 -9.33 8.67
N ALA A 144 16.11 -9.60 7.57
CA ALA A 144 17.51 -9.22 7.40
C ALA A 144 17.71 -7.70 7.40
N SER A 145 16.80 -6.92 6.81
CA SER A 145 16.82 -5.46 6.91
C SER A 145 16.53 -4.97 8.33
N LEU A 146 15.55 -5.56 9.02
CA LEU A 146 15.18 -5.18 10.38
C LEU A 146 16.30 -5.47 11.41
N ARG A 147 17.08 -6.54 11.24
CA ARG A 147 18.26 -6.82 12.11
C ARG A 147 19.34 -5.72 12.05
N LYS A 148 19.34 -4.87 11.02
CA LYS A 148 20.27 -3.75 10.89
C LYS A 148 19.80 -2.48 11.60
N ILE A 149 18.61 -2.48 12.18
CA ILE A 149 18.03 -1.34 12.89
C ILE A 149 18.54 -1.37 14.35
N PRO A 150 19.31 -0.36 14.81
CA PRO A 150 19.96 -0.39 16.12
C PRO A 150 19.00 -0.56 17.31
N ASN A 151 17.82 0.05 17.23
CA ASN A 151 16.83 0.09 18.31
C ASN A 151 15.46 -0.47 17.86
N TYR A 152 15.45 -1.58 17.12
CA TYR A 152 14.23 -2.17 16.55
C TYR A 152 13.11 -2.40 17.58
N SER A 153 13.46 -2.76 18.82
CA SER A 153 12.49 -2.98 19.91
C SER A 153 11.57 -1.77 20.17
N ARG A 154 12.01 -0.54 19.88
CA ARG A 154 11.21 0.68 20.06
C ARG A 154 10.03 0.79 19.10
N ILE A 155 10.18 0.25 17.88
CA ILE A 155 9.14 0.31 16.84
C ILE A 155 8.34 -0.99 16.74
N ALA A 156 8.85 -2.10 17.29
CA ALA A 156 8.27 -3.43 17.12
C ALA A 156 6.79 -3.53 17.54
N PRO A 157 6.35 -2.98 18.70
CA PRO A 157 4.94 -3.07 19.10
C PRO A 157 4.01 -2.34 18.12
N THR A 158 4.40 -1.14 17.68
CA THR A 158 3.62 -0.35 16.72
C THR A 158 3.58 -1.01 15.34
N LEU A 159 4.68 -1.59 14.89
CA LEU A 159 4.73 -2.35 13.63
C LEU A 159 3.77 -3.54 13.67
N GLN A 160 3.81 -4.33 14.74
CA GLN A 160 2.91 -5.47 14.93
C GLN A 160 1.44 -5.02 14.99
N GLN A 161 1.15 -3.89 15.64
CA GLN A 161 -0.21 -3.35 15.69
C GLN A 161 -0.72 -2.94 14.31
N LEU A 162 0.04 -2.15 13.54
CA LEU A 162 -0.36 -1.74 12.19
C LEU A 162 -0.53 -2.94 11.26
N ALA A 163 0.38 -3.92 11.34
CA ALA A 163 0.28 -5.15 10.56
C ALA A 163 -0.92 -6.00 10.98
N SER A 164 -1.27 -6.03 12.28
CA SER A 164 -2.45 -6.76 12.74
C SER A 164 -3.74 -6.18 12.15
N TYR A 165 -3.87 -4.84 12.07
CA TYR A 165 -5.00 -4.21 11.40
C TYR A 165 -5.08 -4.57 9.93
N TYR A 166 -3.95 -4.53 9.23
CA TYR A 166 -3.87 -4.92 7.83
C TYR A 166 -4.29 -6.38 7.66
N CYS A 167 -3.71 -7.31 8.42
CA CYS A 167 -4.03 -8.74 8.33
C CYS A 167 -5.50 -9.03 8.64
N ASP A 168 -6.09 -8.37 9.66
CA ASP A 168 -7.50 -8.50 9.98
C ASP A 168 -8.39 -8.02 8.84
N LEU A 169 -8.08 -6.86 8.24
CA LEU A 169 -8.80 -6.37 7.08
C LEU A 169 -8.80 -7.41 5.96
N GLN A 170 -7.62 -7.94 5.61
CA GLN A 170 -7.47 -8.88 4.51
C GLN A 170 -8.24 -10.18 4.74
N VAL A 171 -8.29 -10.67 5.98
CA VAL A 171 -9.14 -11.83 6.31
C VAL A 171 -10.62 -11.47 6.20
N HIS A 172 -11.05 -10.31 6.69
CA HIS A 172 -12.45 -9.94 6.69
C HIS A 172 -13.02 -9.56 5.32
N LYS A 173 -12.21 -8.99 4.41
CA LYS A 173 -12.68 -8.56 3.08
C LYS A 173 -12.76 -9.67 2.04
N HIS A 174 -12.06 -10.80 2.23
CA HIS A 174 -11.97 -11.87 1.22
C HIS A 174 -12.83 -13.10 1.51
N VAL A 175 -13.51 -13.18 2.65
CA VAL A 175 -14.51 -14.24 2.90
C VAL A 175 -15.70 -14.12 1.95
N ARG A 176 -16.64 -15.06 2.04
CA ARG A 176 -17.94 -15.04 1.36
C ARG A 176 -18.61 -13.66 1.45
N VAL A 177 -19.18 -13.19 0.34
CA VAL A 177 -19.68 -11.82 0.17
C VAL A 177 -20.65 -11.42 1.29
N GLU A 178 -21.57 -12.32 1.65
CA GLU A 178 -22.57 -12.13 2.69
C GLU A 178 -21.98 -11.96 4.11
N GLU A 179 -20.76 -12.43 4.34
CA GLU A 179 -20.06 -12.35 5.64
C GLU A 179 -19.16 -11.13 5.77
N ARG A 180 -18.71 -10.52 4.66
CA ARG A 180 -17.71 -9.44 4.64
C ARG A 180 -18.12 -8.27 5.53
N VAL A 181 -19.28 -7.66 5.25
CA VAL A 181 -19.76 -6.46 5.96
C VAL A 181 -20.06 -6.73 7.45
N PRO A 182 -20.78 -7.81 7.82
CA PRO A 182 -20.97 -8.15 9.24
C PRO A 182 -19.66 -8.32 10.01
N ARG A 183 -18.67 -9.00 9.41
CA ARG A 183 -17.35 -9.19 10.03
C ARG A 183 -16.61 -7.86 10.22
N LEU A 184 -16.56 -7.01 9.19
CA LEU A 184 -15.90 -5.70 9.26
C LEU A 184 -16.55 -4.77 10.29
N LYS A 185 -17.88 -4.74 10.39
CA LYS A 185 -18.60 -3.98 11.43
C LYS A 185 -18.30 -4.48 12.84
N ASN A 186 -18.31 -5.80 13.04
CA ASN A 186 -18.00 -6.41 14.35
C ASN A 186 -16.52 -6.28 14.74
N TRP A 187 -15.63 -6.20 13.76
CA TRP A 187 -14.22 -5.91 13.99
C TRP A 187 -14.04 -4.44 14.41
N PHE A 188 -14.68 -3.50 13.69
CA PHE A 188 -14.63 -2.07 14.03
C PHE A 188 -15.19 -1.75 15.42
N SER A 189 -16.29 -2.38 15.85
CA SER A 189 -16.90 -2.11 17.16
C SER A 189 -15.96 -2.34 18.34
N ARG A 190 -14.91 -3.15 18.18
CA ARG A 190 -13.87 -3.38 19.22
C ARG A 190 -12.90 -2.21 19.38
N TYR A 191 -12.82 -1.34 18.38
CA TYR A 191 -11.90 -0.20 18.33
C TYR A 191 -12.60 1.15 18.35
N GLN A 192 -13.89 1.19 18.03
CA GLN A 192 -14.67 2.43 17.87
C GLN A 192 -14.48 3.43 19.03
N ASP A 193 -14.54 2.97 20.28
CA ASP A 193 -14.41 3.84 21.46
C ASP A 193 -13.00 4.44 21.65
N LYS A 194 -11.99 3.89 20.98
CA LYS A 194 -10.59 4.31 21.07
C LYS A 194 -10.13 5.13 19.86
N LEU A 195 -11.00 5.28 18.87
CA LEU A 195 -10.69 5.93 17.60
C LEU A 195 -11.43 7.26 17.49
N PRO A 196 -10.94 8.16 16.61
CA PRO A 196 -11.74 9.31 16.17
C PRO A 196 -13.07 8.88 15.56
N ASP A 197 -13.96 9.85 15.35
CA ASP A 197 -15.24 9.62 14.68
C ASP A 197 -15.02 9.14 13.23
N LEU A 198 -15.07 7.82 13.06
CA LEU A 198 -14.87 7.07 11.83
C LEU A 198 -16.04 6.12 11.64
N SER A 199 -16.44 5.92 10.39
CA SER A 199 -17.28 4.78 10.04
C SER A 199 -16.47 3.48 9.98
N TRP A 200 -17.15 2.33 9.97
CA TRP A 200 -16.47 1.03 9.81
C TRP A 200 -15.72 0.91 8.48
N TYR A 201 -16.22 1.53 7.40
CA TYR A 201 -15.57 1.50 6.09
C TYR A 201 -14.38 2.46 6.01
N GLU A 202 -14.40 3.58 6.74
CA GLU A 202 -13.25 4.48 6.87
C GLU A 202 -12.14 3.89 7.75
N PHE A 203 -12.50 3.21 8.84
CA PHE A 203 -11.55 2.43 9.63
C PHE A 203 -10.92 1.31 8.80
N SER A 204 -11.75 0.58 8.04
CA SER A 204 -11.27 -0.49 7.14
C SER A 204 -10.30 0.05 6.10
N ALA A 205 -10.61 1.19 5.47
CA ALA A 205 -9.67 1.87 4.58
C ALA A 205 -8.36 2.26 5.31
N SER A 206 -8.47 2.81 6.52
CA SER A 206 -7.31 3.20 7.33
C SER A 206 -6.41 2.02 7.69
N ALA A 207 -6.94 0.81 7.81
CA ALA A 207 -6.18 -0.40 8.08
C ALA A 207 -5.49 -1.00 6.84
N GLY A 208 -5.93 -0.65 5.63
CA GLY A 208 -5.47 -1.28 4.39
C GLY A 208 -4.13 -0.77 3.84
N SER A 209 -3.46 0.13 4.53
CA SER A 209 -2.25 0.78 4.04
C SER A 209 -0.99 0.30 4.74
N THR A 210 0.09 0.14 3.98
CA THR A 210 1.43 -0.23 4.47
C THR A 210 2.31 0.99 4.77
N LEU A 211 1.84 2.22 4.52
CA LEU A 211 2.68 3.42 4.60
C LEU A 211 3.23 3.70 6.00
N GLY A 212 2.47 3.42 7.06
CA GLY A 212 2.94 3.58 8.44
C GLY A 212 4.12 2.66 8.75
N VAL A 213 4.07 1.41 8.26
CA VAL A 213 5.16 0.44 8.38
C VAL A 213 6.42 0.95 7.67
N PHE A 214 6.29 1.44 6.44
CA PHE A 214 7.44 1.97 5.69
C PHE A 214 8.07 3.19 6.35
N CYS A 215 7.23 4.08 6.90
CA CYS A 215 7.69 5.27 7.62
C CYS A 215 8.47 4.89 8.89
N LEU A 216 7.93 3.98 9.70
CA LEU A 216 8.57 3.53 10.94
C LEU A 216 9.91 2.85 10.67
N VAL A 217 9.93 1.89 9.75
CA VAL A 217 11.15 1.14 9.42
C VAL A 217 12.23 2.06 8.85
N SER A 218 11.86 2.96 7.93
CA SER A 218 12.83 3.89 7.34
C SER A 218 13.38 4.90 8.36
N SER A 219 12.52 5.38 9.28
CA SER A 219 12.93 6.35 10.31
C SER A 219 13.82 5.71 11.38
N ALA A 220 13.58 4.45 11.71
CA ALA A 220 14.30 3.75 12.78
C ALA A 220 15.76 3.38 12.44
N PHE A 221 16.17 3.49 11.17
CA PHE A 221 17.59 3.45 10.81
C PHE A 221 18.39 4.62 11.41
N ASP A 222 17.72 5.69 11.83
CA ASP A 222 18.32 6.71 12.68
C ASP A 222 18.40 6.20 14.13
N GLY A 223 19.62 6.06 14.67
CA GLY A 223 19.84 5.55 16.03
C GLY A 223 19.18 6.40 17.12
N ASP A 224 18.94 7.68 16.83
CA ASP A 224 18.29 8.63 17.72
C ASP A 224 16.75 8.58 17.64
N PHE A 225 16.18 7.71 16.79
CA PHE A 225 14.73 7.56 16.67
C PHE A 225 14.11 7.05 17.98
N SER A 226 13.25 7.87 18.58
CA SER A 226 12.70 7.64 19.92
C SER A 226 11.34 6.93 19.92
N GLU A 227 10.95 6.39 21.08
CA GLU A 227 9.59 5.84 21.26
C GLU A 227 8.51 6.91 21.12
N ASP A 228 8.78 8.15 21.53
CA ASP A 228 7.84 9.26 21.34
C ASP A 228 7.66 9.58 19.86
N GLN A 229 8.74 9.56 19.07
CA GLN A 229 8.66 9.71 17.62
C GLN A 229 7.92 8.53 16.98
N THR A 230 8.11 7.31 17.48
CA THR A 230 7.34 6.12 17.05
C THR A 230 5.84 6.34 17.22
N LYS A 231 5.41 6.76 18.42
CA LYS A 231 3.99 7.07 18.72
C LYS A 231 3.46 8.25 17.91
N GLN A 232 4.29 9.25 17.61
CA GLN A 232 3.91 10.36 16.75
C GLN A 232 3.68 9.90 15.31
N VAL A 233 4.56 9.05 14.77
CA VAL A 233 4.38 8.46 13.44
C VAL A 233 3.10 7.63 13.41
N GLU A 234 2.88 6.76 14.40
CA GLU A 234 1.66 5.95 14.52
C GLU A 234 0.40 6.81 14.43
N ARG A 235 0.26 7.82 15.30
CA ARG A 235 -0.92 8.70 15.38
C ARG A 235 -1.09 9.61 14.17
N SER A 236 -0.02 9.83 13.40
CA SER A 236 -0.09 10.61 12.17
C SER A 236 -0.51 9.77 10.99
N TYR A 237 0.07 8.58 10.87
CA TYR A 237 -0.18 7.69 9.76
C TYR A 237 -1.52 6.98 9.89
N PHE A 238 -1.80 6.44 11.07
CA PHE A 238 -3.05 5.78 11.39
C PHE A 238 -3.90 6.67 12.32
N PRO A 239 -5.15 6.99 11.95
CA PRO A 239 -5.87 6.50 10.77
C PRO A 239 -5.68 7.37 9.50
N TRP A 240 -5.16 8.60 9.62
CA TRP A 240 -5.42 9.64 8.62
C TRP A 240 -4.69 9.50 7.28
N VAL A 241 -3.35 9.37 7.30
CA VAL A 241 -2.59 9.23 6.04
C VAL A 241 -2.92 7.90 5.37
N GLN A 242 -3.06 6.84 6.17
CA GLN A 242 -3.42 5.52 5.67
C GLN A 242 -4.83 5.48 5.10
N GLY A 243 -5.80 6.10 5.77
CA GLY A 243 -7.16 6.19 5.28
C GLY A 243 -7.27 7.04 4.02
N LEU A 244 -6.57 8.18 3.95
CA LEU A 244 -6.51 8.98 2.72
C LEU A 244 -5.94 8.16 1.56
N HIS A 245 -4.86 7.41 1.79
CA HIS A 245 -4.25 6.55 0.77
C HIS A 245 -5.24 5.55 0.19
N ILE A 246 -5.89 4.76 1.05
CA ILE A 246 -6.76 3.66 0.61
C ILE A 246 -8.12 4.16 0.13
N LEU A 247 -8.64 5.25 0.69
CA LEU A 247 -9.84 5.88 0.15
C LEU A 247 -9.60 6.39 -1.28
N LEU A 248 -8.42 6.94 -1.60
CA LEU A 248 -8.10 7.34 -2.97
C LEU A 248 -8.04 6.15 -3.94
N ASP A 249 -7.49 5.02 -3.49
CA ASP A 249 -7.46 3.76 -4.23
C ASP A 249 -8.87 3.27 -4.56
N TYR A 250 -9.71 3.09 -3.54
CA TYR A 250 -11.13 2.74 -3.71
C TYR A 250 -11.92 3.80 -4.49
N LEU A 251 -11.52 5.07 -4.49
CA LEU A 251 -12.20 6.11 -5.26
C LEU A 251 -12.06 5.87 -6.77
N ILE A 252 -10.85 5.48 -7.22
CA ILE A 252 -10.55 5.31 -8.65
C ILE A 252 -11.05 3.96 -9.19
N ASP A 253 -11.16 2.95 -8.33
CA ASP A 253 -11.54 1.58 -8.74
C ASP A 253 -13.06 1.34 -8.75
N GLN A 254 -13.89 2.34 -8.48
CA GLN A 254 -15.34 2.18 -8.38
C GLN A 254 -16.03 1.53 -9.59
N GLN A 255 -15.63 1.86 -10.82
CA GLN A 255 -16.22 1.24 -12.01
C GLN A 255 -15.82 -0.24 -12.13
N GLU A 256 -14.55 -0.56 -11.87
CA GLU A 256 -14.02 -1.92 -11.90
C GLU A 256 -14.69 -2.78 -10.81
N ASP A 257 -14.75 -2.27 -9.58
CA ASP A 257 -15.34 -3.00 -8.46
C ASP A 257 -16.84 -3.25 -8.66
N ARG A 258 -17.56 -2.31 -9.29
CA ARG A 258 -18.97 -2.54 -9.69
C ARG A 258 -19.11 -3.64 -10.73
N ALA A 259 -18.21 -3.69 -11.71
CA ALA A 259 -18.24 -4.68 -12.77
C ALA A 259 -17.93 -6.09 -12.25
N ASN A 260 -17.00 -6.19 -11.29
CA ASN A 260 -16.58 -7.46 -10.70
C ASN A 260 -17.43 -7.91 -9.50
N GLY A 261 -18.25 -7.01 -8.93
CA GLY A 261 -19.01 -7.28 -7.70
C GLY A 261 -18.14 -7.24 -6.43
N ASP A 262 -17.03 -6.51 -6.48
CA ASP A 262 -16.07 -6.41 -5.40
C ASP A 262 -16.50 -5.42 -4.31
N LEU A 263 -15.95 -5.62 -3.11
CA LEU A 263 -16.23 -4.76 -1.97
C LEU A 263 -15.48 -3.44 -2.14
N ASN A 264 -16.20 -2.34 -2.39
CA ASN A 264 -15.63 -0.99 -2.41
C ASN A 264 -16.15 -0.14 -1.25
N PHE A 265 -15.24 0.41 -0.45
CA PHE A 265 -15.61 1.21 0.73
C PHE A 265 -16.34 2.52 0.39
N CYS A 266 -16.12 3.09 -0.81
CA CYS A 266 -16.81 4.29 -1.26
C CYS A 266 -18.31 4.07 -1.49
N PHE A 267 -18.77 2.83 -1.68
CA PHE A 267 -20.20 2.54 -1.91
C PHE A 267 -21.04 2.64 -0.63
N TYR A 268 -20.41 2.72 0.54
CA TYR A 268 -21.12 2.78 1.83
C TYR A 268 -21.33 4.20 2.34
N TYR A 269 -20.81 5.22 1.66
CA TYR A 269 -21.20 6.59 1.95
C TYR A 269 -22.68 6.81 1.55
N PRO A 270 -23.49 7.48 2.38
CA PRO A 270 -24.90 7.73 2.08
C PRO A 270 -25.13 8.48 0.77
N ASN A 271 -24.24 9.39 0.42
CA ASN A 271 -24.25 10.14 -0.83
C ASN A 271 -22.86 10.73 -1.13
N LYS A 272 -22.73 11.30 -2.34
CA LYS A 272 -21.46 11.84 -2.86
C LYS A 272 -20.99 13.10 -2.12
N ASP A 273 -21.91 13.94 -1.63
CA ASP A 273 -21.54 15.15 -0.91
C ASP A 273 -20.91 14.80 0.45
N GLU A 274 -21.46 13.80 1.13
CA GLU A 274 -20.89 13.26 2.36
C GLU A 274 -19.54 12.60 2.11
N MET A 275 -19.42 11.79 1.05
CA MET A 275 -18.14 11.20 0.63
C MET A 275 -17.10 12.30 0.39
N MET A 276 -17.40 13.32 -0.43
CA MET A 276 -16.50 14.44 -0.67
C MET A 276 -16.12 15.19 0.61
N GLY A 277 -17.08 15.39 1.52
CA GLY A 277 -16.85 16.00 2.83
C GLY A 277 -15.87 15.19 3.68
N ARG A 278 -16.01 13.86 3.70
CA ARG A 278 -15.12 12.96 4.44
C ARG A 278 -13.73 12.86 3.80
N PHE A 279 -13.61 12.81 2.48
CA PHE A 279 -12.29 12.91 1.82
C PHE A 279 -11.57 14.22 2.15
N ARG A 280 -12.29 15.35 2.17
CA ARG A 280 -11.73 16.64 2.63
C ARG A 280 -11.24 16.54 4.07
N HIS A 281 -12.05 15.97 4.96
CA HIS A 281 -11.69 15.78 6.36
C HIS A 281 -10.43 14.91 6.51
N PHE A 282 -10.34 13.78 5.82
CA PHE A 282 -9.17 12.91 5.81
C PHE A 282 -7.92 13.63 5.31
N LEU A 283 -8.03 14.42 4.23
CA LEU A 283 -6.91 15.21 3.71
C LEU A 283 -6.43 16.27 4.72
N GLU A 284 -7.35 16.98 5.37
CA GLU A 284 -7.04 17.97 6.40
C GLU A 284 -6.35 17.33 7.61
N GLN A 285 -6.92 16.24 8.14
CA GLN A 285 -6.36 15.50 9.28
C GLN A 285 -5.00 14.87 8.94
N ALA A 286 -4.85 14.28 7.75
CA ALA A 286 -3.57 13.73 7.29
C ALA A 286 -2.50 14.83 7.19
N THR A 287 -2.87 16.02 6.72
CA THR A 287 -1.95 17.17 6.61
C THR A 287 -1.58 17.76 7.97
N GLN A 288 -2.56 17.86 8.88
CA GLN A 288 -2.36 18.41 10.22
C GLN A 288 -1.53 17.48 11.10
N SER A 289 -1.81 16.19 11.05
CA SER A 289 -1.15 15.20 11.90
C SER A 289 0.34 15.06 11.61
N VAL A 290 0.73 15.01 10.33
CA VAL A 290 2.15 14.94 9.94
C VAL A 290 2.93 16.25 10.16
N ALA A 291 2.25 17.36 10.48
CA ALA A 291 2.91 18.67 10.63
C ALA A 291 3.88 18.74 11.82
N ARG A 292 3.73 17.84 12.79
CA ARG A 292 4.58 17.75 13.99
C ARG A 292 5.71 16.72 13.86
N LEU A 293 5.72 15.94 12.78
CA LEU A 293 6.75 14.94 12.56
C LEU A 293 8.10 15.60 12.21
N PRO A 294 9.23 14.96 12.55
CA PRO A 294 10.50 15.25 11.93
C PRO A 294 10.34 15.24 10.40
N HIS A 295 11.02 16.17 9.71
CA HIS A 295 10.90 16.29 8.26
C HIS A 295 9.45 16.51 7.76
N ALA A 296 8.61 17.22 8.52
CA ALA A 296 7.19 17.48 8.17
C ALA A 296 6.92 17.88 6.72
N ARG A 297 7.83 18.62 6.06
CA ARG A 297 7.70 18.97 4.63
C ARG A 297 7.67 17.73 3.73
N PHE A 298 8.50 16.73 4.01
CA PHE A 298 8.51 15.45 3.31
C PHE A 298 7.16 14.74 3.46
N HIS A 299 6.69 14.54 4.69
CA HIS A 299 5.43 13.84 4.94
C HIS A 299 4.22 14.55 4.34
N LYS A 300 4.17 15.89 4.40
CA LYS A 300 3.13 16.68 3.70
C LYS A 300 3.17 16.48 2.19
N MET A 301 4.38 16.45 1.60
CA MET A 301 4.52 16.16 0.18
C MET A 301 4.08 14.75 -0.19
N ILE A 302 4.22 13.75 0.70
CA ILE A 302 3.68 12.42 0.43
C ILE A 302 2.16 12.46 0.31
N ASN A 303 1.44 13.12 1.23
CA ASN A 303 -0.02 13.28 1.11
C ASN A 303 -0.41 13.96 -0.21
N GLN A 304 0.34 14.98 -0.61
CA GLN A 304 0.12 15.70 -1.87
C GLN A 304 0.46 14.84 -3.11
N ALA A 305 1.48 14.00 -3.01
CA ALA A 305 1.87 13.07 -4.06
C ALA A 305 0.85 11.93 -4.22
N LEU A 306 0.25 11.44 -3.12
CA LEU A 306 -0.86 10.48 -3.18
C LEU A 306 -2.02 11.04 -4.01
N LEU A 307 -2.45 12.27 -3.73
CA LEU A 307 -3.46 12.94 -4.54
C LEU A 307 -3.03 13.03 -6.01
N GLY A 308 -1.83 13.52 -6.27
CA GLY A 308 -1.35 13.72 -7.64
C GLY A 308 -1.24 12.42 -8.44
N VAL A 309 -0.78 11.33 -7.82
CA VAL A 309 -0.58 10.03 -8.48
C VAL A 309 -1.92 9.33 -8.72
N TYR A 310 -2.71 9.09 -7.67
CA TYR A 310 -3.96 8.34 -7.78
C TYR A 310 -4.98 9.08 -8.64
N LEU A 311 -5.14 10.39 -8.45
CA LEU A 311 -6.17 11.14 -9.18
C LEU A 311 -5.80 11.39 -10.66
N SER A 312 -4.55 11.16 -11.04
CA SER A 312 -4.09 11.24 -12.44
C SER A 312 -4.27 9.94 -13.23
N ASP A 313 -4.82 8.89 -12.61
CA ASP A 313 -5.06 7.62 -13.28
C ASP A 313 -6.08 7.78 -14.43
N HIS A 314 -5.90 7.01 -15.51
CA HIS A 314 -6.83 6.99 -16.64
C HIS A 314 -8.26 6.62 -16.23
N LYS A 315 -8.42 5.73 -15.24
CA LYS A 315 -9.72 5.34 -14.67
C LYS A 315 -10.53 6.54 -14.19
N VAL A 316 -9.87 7.61 -13.73
CA VAL A 316 -10.55 8.84 -13.28
C VAL A 316 -11.20 9.60 -14.44
N GLN A 317 -10.56 9.60 -15.61
CA GLN A 317 -11.08 10.30 -16.80
C GLN A 317 -12.31 9.61 -17.39
N GLU A 318 -12.45 8.32 -17.13
CA GLU A 318 -13.57 7.48 -17.59
C GLU A 318 -14.83 7.63 -16.72
N GLN A 319 -14.75 8.35 -15.60
CA GLN A 319 -15.87 8.58 -14.68
C GLN A 319 -16.05 10.08 -14.41
N PRO A 320 -16.98 10.76 -15.11
CA PRO A 320 -17.14 12.22 -15.03
C PRO A 320 -17.33 12.76 -13.60
N GLU A 321 -18.02 12.01 -12.75
CA GLU A 321 -18.28 12.41 -11.37
C GLU A 321 -17.02 12.31 -10.49
N ILE A 322 -16.21 11.27 -10.70
CA ILE A 322 -14.93 11.10 -10.00
C ILE A 322 -13.92 12.14 -10.49
N GLN A 323 -13.96 12.52 -11.77
CA GLN A 323 -13.17 13.61 -12.30
C GLN A 323 -13.44 14.95 -11.60
N LEU A 324 -14.70 15.29 -11.32
CA LEU A 324 -15.06 16.50 -10.57
C LEU A 324 -14.54 16.45 -9.13
N MET A 325 -14.68 15.30 -8.46
CA MET A 325 -14.15 15.08 -7.12
C MET A 325 -12.63 15.20 -7.10
N ALA A 326 -11.94 14.59 -8.06
CA ALA A 326 -10.50 14.66 -8.23
C ALA A 326 -10.01 16.11 -8.36
N GLN A 327 -10.64 16.92 -9.20
CA GLN A 327 -10.30 18.33 -9.36
C GLN A 327 -10.41 19.12 -8.06
N ASN A 328 -11.45 18.86 -7.27
CA ASN A 328 -11.64 19.50 -5.97
C ASN A 328 -10.56 19.08 -4.96
N LEU A 329 -10.25 17.78 -4.89
CA LEU A 329 -9.21 17.26 -4.00
C LEU A 329 -7.81 17.76 -4.38
N ILE A 330 -7.49 17.83 -5.68
CA ILE A 330 -6.22 18.41 -6.16
C ILE A 330 -6.09 19.88 -5.77
N LYS A 331 -7.18 20.67 -5.90
CA LYS A 331 -7.20 22.07 -5.46
C LYS A 331 -6.95 22.19 -3.95
N LEU A 332 -7.58 21.32 -3.15
CA LEU A 332 -7.39 21.28 -1.69
C LEU A 332 -5.95 20.88 -1.30
N GLY A 333 -5.31 19.98 -2.05
CA GLY A 333 -3.90 19.61 -1.88
C GLY A 333 -2.91 20.73 -2.24
N GLY A 334 -3.38 21.78 -2.91
CA GLY A 334 -2.62 22.97 -3.26
C GLY A 334 -1.60 22.76 -4.38
N ARG A 335 -0.74 23.76 -4.57
CA ARG A 335 0.25 23.80 -5.68
C ARG A 335 1.12 22.53 -5.79
N PRO A 336 1.64 21.93 -4.69
CA PRO A 336 2.39 20.68 -4.79
C PRO A 336 1.56 19.51 -5.33
N ALA A 337 0.30 19.34 -4.90
CA ALA A 337 -0.55 18.27 -5.41
C ALA A 337 -0.83 18.46 -6.91
N SER A 338 -1.13 19.70 -7.33
CA SER A 338 -1.26 20.03 -8.76
C SER A 338 0.03 19.74 -9.54
N PHE A 339 1.19 20.05 -8.97
CA PHE A 339 2.48 19.76 -9.60
C PHE A 339 2.69 18.25 -9.81
N PHE A 340 2.42 17.42 -8.80
CA PHE A 340 2.54 15.97 -8.93
C PHE A 340 1.54 15.41 -9.95
N TYR A 341 0.29 15.89 -9.93
CA TYR A 341 -0.74 15.52 -10.90
C TYR A 341 -0.31 15.79 -12.35
N TRP A 342 0.12 17.01 -12.66
CA TRP A 342 0.56 17.37 -14.01
C TRP A 342 1.87 16.69 -14.41
N SER A 343 2.79 16.51 -13.47
CA SER A 343 4.03 15.77 -13.73
C SER A 343 3.75 14.32 -14.11
N ARG A 344 2.80 13.67 -13.43
CA ARG A 344 2.42 12.29 -13.72
C ARG A 344 1.72 12.15 -15.07
N LEU A 345 0.80 13.07 -15.41
CA LEU A 345 0.15 13.12 -16.73
C LEU A 345 1.16 13.38 -17.86
N GLY A 346 2.14 14.26 -17.65
CA GLY A 346 3.18 14.52 -18.65
C GLY A 346 4.06 13.28 -18.92
N ILE A 347 4.39 12.52 -17.87
CA ILE A 347 5.17 11.28 -18.00
C ILE A 347 4.36 10.18 -18.71
N SER A 348 3.07 10.03 -18.43
CA SER A 348 2.24 9.01 -19.09
C SER A 348 2.07 9.28 -20.58
N GLN A 349 1.95 10.55 -20.99
CA GLN A 349 1.88 10.96 -22.40
C GLN A 349 3.20 10.73 -23.16
N LEU A 350 4.34 10.91 -22.51
CA LEU A 350 5.66 10.64 -23.10
C LEU A 350 6.00 9.14 -23.18
N GLY A 351 5.37 8.30 -22.36
CA GLY A 351 5.52 6.84 -22.36
C GLY A 351 4.56 6.10 -23.28
N ALA A 352 3.55 6.78 -23.84
CA ALA A 352 2.61 6.20 -24.80
C ALA A 352 3.23 6.19 -26.21
N SER A 353 4.04 5.16 -26.52
CA SER A 353 4.26 4.76 -27.91
C SER A 353 2.95 4.17 -28.46
N PRO A 354 2.55 4.41 -29.72
CA PRO A 354 1.28 3.92 -30.23
C PRO A 354 1.26 2.40 -30.17
N LYS A 355 0.30 1.83 -29.42
CA LYS A 355 0.02 0.39 -29.46
C LYS A 355 -0.24 0.00 -30.91
N ALA A 356 0.57 -0.93 -31.41
CA ALA A 356 0.30 -1.62 -32.66
C ALA A 356 -1.09 -2.26 -32.56
N VAL A 357 -1.92 -1.99 -33.56
CA VAL A 357 -3.15 -2.73 -33.82
C VAL A 357 -2.72 -4.12 -34.28
N GLU A 358 -2.74 -5.10 -33.38
CA GLU A 358 -2.66 -6.50 -33.78
C GLU A 358 -4.07 -7.07 -33.92
N SER A 359 -4.44 -7.20 -35.19
CA SER A 359 -5.49 -8.04 -35.72
C SER A 359 -5.34 -9.49 -35.25
N TYR A 360 -6.34 -10.01 -34.56
CA TYR A 360 -6.63 -11.44 -34.49
C TYR A 360 -8.09 -11.65 -34.85
N GLU A 361 -8.38 -11.73 -36.15
CA GLU A 361 -9.58 -12.38 -36.66
C GLU A 361 -9.18 -13.67 -37.39
N HIS A 362 -9.57 -14.77 -36.74
CA HIS A 362 -9.86 -16.11 -37.24
C HIS A 362 -9.43 -16.50 -38.67
N ALA A 363 -8.42 -17.36 -38.74
CA ALA A 363 -8.39 -18.45 -39.72
C ALA A 363 -9.03 -19.68 -39.07
N GLY A 364 -10.17 -20.13 -39.60
CA GLY A 364 -10.91 -21.27 -39.05
C GLY A 364 -12.25 -21.54 -39.73
N THR A 365 -12.25 -21.69 -41.07
CA THR A 365 -13.04 -22.69 -41.82
C THR A 365 -12.31 -23.00 -43.10
#